data_AF-A0A0D2UCV6-F1
#
_entry.id   AF-A0A0D2UCV6-F1
#
_cell.length_a   1.000
_cell.length_b   1.000
_cell.length_c   1.000
_cell.angle_alpha   90.00
_cell.angle_beta   90.00
_cell.angle_gamma   90.00
#
_symmetry.space_group_name_H-M   'P 1'
#
loop_
_entity.id
_entity.type
_entity.pdbx_description
1 polymer ?
#
loop_
_entity_poly.entity_id
_entity_poly.type
_entity_poly.pdbx_seq_one_letter_code
_entity_poly.pdbx_strand_id
1 'polypeptide(L)'
;MADLMGTKDYENGLNFLEELTENGHRIQEQVLEEILLRNAGTEYLTRFLHGRTDKQLFKNNVPIVTYEDIKPYIDRIANGETSNILLADPISEFIQRYAIRSG
;
A
#
# COMPACT_ATOMS: atom_id res chain seq x y z
N MET A 1 38.55 -1.65 -8.14
CA MET A 1 37.40 -2.42 -8.65
C MET A 1 36.28 -2.53 -7.62
N ALA A 2 36.53 -2.95 -6.38
CA ALA A 2 35.51 -2.91 -5.31
C ALA A 2 35.03 -1.48 -4.97
N ASP A 3 35.96 -0.51 -4.94
CA ASP A 3 35.64 0.91 -4.67
C ASP A 3 34.77 1.56 -5.77
N LEU A 4 34.90 1.08 -7.02
CA LEU A 4 34.15 1.55 -8.19
C LEU A 4 32.71 1.00 -8.23
N MET A 5 32.46 -0.16 -7.62
CA MET A 5 31.11 -0.69 -7.42
C MET A 5 30.37 0.08 -6.33
N GLY A 6 31.04 0.40 -5.22
CA GLY A 6 30.46 1.20 -4.13
C GLY A 6 30.09 2.62 -4.55
N THR A 7 30.89 3.27 -5.40
CA THR A 7 30.55 4.61 -5.95
C THR A 7 29.36 4.56 -6.89
N LYS A 8 29.25 3.52 -7.73
CA LYS A 8 28.14 3.38 -8.67
C LYS A 8 26.80 3.13 -7.95
N ASP A 9 26.80 2.30 -6.91
CA ASP A 9 25.59 2.05 -6.12
C ASP A 9 25.14 3.30 -5.34
N TYR A 10 26.10 4.08 -4.85
CA TYR A 10 25.82 5.37 -4.22
C TYR A 10 25.25 6.40 -5.19
N GLU A 11 25.84 6.56 -6.37
CA GLU A 11 25.34 7.44 -7.43
C GLU A 11 23.94 7.04 -7.89
N ASN A 12 23.69 5.73 -8.08
CA ASN A 12 22.36 5.22 -8.41
C ASN A 12 21.34 5.56 -7.31
N GLY A 13 21.73 5.45 -6.04
CA GLY A 13 20.89 5.82 -4.91
C GLY A 13 20.52 7.30 -4.90
N LEU A 14 21.50 8.18 -5.17
CA LEU A 14 21.24 9.63 -5.26
C LEU A 14 20.35 9.98 -6.45
N ASN A 15 20.62 9.43 -7.63
CA ASN A 15 19.80 9.65 -8.82
C ASN A 15 18.35 9.17 -8.61
N PHE A 16 18.17 8.05 -7.90
CA PHE A 16 16.85 7.55 -7.55
C PHE A 16 16.11 8.50 -6.58
N LEU A 17 16.79 9.03 -5.56
CA LEU A 17 16.19 10.01 -4.65
C LEU A 17 15.80 11.30 -5.38
N GLU A 18 16.64 11.78 -6.30
CA GLU A 18 16.34 12.94 -7.14
C GLU A 18 15.09 12.67 -8.00
N GLU A 19 15.04 11.54 -8.72
CA GLU A 19 13.87 11.17 -9.52
C GLU A 19 12.58 11.13 -8.69
N LEU A 20 12.61 10.47 -7.52
CA LEU A 20 11.46 10.34 -6.63
C LEU A 20 10.94 11.70 -6.14
N THR A 21 11.86 12.61 -5.80
CA THR A 21 11.52 13.91 -5.19
C THR A 21 11.10 14.94 -6.24
N GLU A 22 11.68 14.92 -7.44
CA GLU A 22 11.27 15.76 -8.56
C GLU A 22 9.92 15.33 -9.16
N ASN A 23 9.66 14.02 -9.23
CA ASN A 23 8.48 13.46 -9.91
C ASN A 23 7.38 12.98 -8.95
N GLY A 24 7.40 13.44 -7.69
CA GLY A 24 6.54 12.93 -6.63
C GLY A 24 5.05 12.88 -6.98
N HIS A 25 4.52 13.91 -7.67
CA HIS A 25 3.11 13.91 -8.10
C HIS A 25 2.80 12.76 -9.07
N ARG A 26 3.59 12.64 -10.15
CA ARG A 26 3.41 11.60 -11.17
C ARG A 26 3.55 10.21 -10.56
N ILE A 27 4.56 10.02 -9.72
CA ILE A 27 4.83 8.74 -9.06
C ILE A 27 3.70 8.36 -8.11
N GLN A 28 3.16 9.31 -7.33
CA GLN A 28 2.01 9.04 -6.46
C GLN A 28 0.75 8.66 -7.25
N GLU A 29 0.54 9.25 -8.43
CA GLU A 29 -0.57 8.83 -9.31
C GLU A 29 -0.43 7.39 -9.78
N GLN A 30 0.78 7.00 -10.21
CA GLN A 30 1.09 5.63 -10.63
C GLN A 30 0.94 4.63 -9.48
N VAL A 31 1.47 4.96 -8.29
CA VAL A 31 1.34 4.11 -7.09
C VAL A 31 -0.13 3.87 -6.74
N LEU A 32 -0.97 4.91 -6.77
CA LEU A 32 -2.40 4.75 -6.51
C LEU A 32 -3.07 3.86 -7.58
N GLU A 33 -2.78 4.09 -8.86
CA GLU A 33 -3.32 3.30 -9.97
C GLU A 33 -2.97 1.82 -9.81
N GLU A 34 -1.71 1.49 -9.50
CA GLU A 34 -1.24 0.12 -9.28
C GLU A 34 -1.94 -0.55 -8.09
N ILE A 35 -2.08 0.17 -6.96
CA ILE A 35 -2.80 -0.33 -5.79
C ILE A 35 -4.25 -0.65 -6.15
N LEU A 36 -4.93 0.24 -6.86
CA LEU A 36 -6.33 0.06 -7.23
C LEU A 36 -6.50 -1.07 -8.24
N LEU A 37 -5.66 -1.15 -9.28
CA LEU A 37 -5.68 -2.24 -10.26
C LEU A 37 -5.47 -3.59 -9.62
N ARG A 38 -4.44 -3.71 -8.77
CA ARG A 38 -4.10 -4.96 -8.10
C ARG A 38 -5.20 -5.44 -7.16
N ASN A 39 -5.84 -4.52 -6.45
CA ASN A 39 -6.80 -4.85 -5.39
C ASN A 39 -8.27 -4.62 -5.77
N ALA A 40 -8.58 -4.33 -7.04
CA ALA A 40 -9.92 -3.96 -7.50
C ALA A 40 -11.01 -4.98 -7.11
N GLY A 41 -10.64 -6.27 -7.09
CA GLY A 41 -11.54 -7.38 -6.75
C GLY A 41 -11.57 -7.77 -5.27
N THR A 42 -10.85 -7.05 -4.40
CA THR A 42 -10.87 -7.34 -2.96
C THR A 42 -12.23 -6.99 -2.35
N GLU A 43 -12.60 -7.69 -1.29
CA GLU A 43 -13.89 -7.46 -0.61
C GLU A 43 -14.02 -6.00 -0.16
N TYR A 44 -12.95 -5.41 0.37
CA TYR A 44 -12.95 -4.03 0.84
C TYR A 44 -13.15 -3.01 -0.28
N LEU A 45 -12.32 -3.03 -1.33
CA LEU A 45 -12.44 -2.05 -2.41
C LEU A 45 -13.70 -2.23 -3.24
N THR A 46 -14.17 -3.47 -3.42
CA THR A 46 -15.40 -3.76 -4.17
C THR A 46 -16.62 -3.08 -3.56
N ARG A 47 -16.68 -2.96 -2.22
CA ARG A 47 -17.78 -2.27 -1.51
C ARG A 47 -17.94 -0.80 -1.90
N PHE A 48 -16.86 -0.14 -2.32
CA PHE A 48 -16.84 1.30 -2.61
C PHE A 48 -16.68 1.61 -4.10
N LEU A 49 -15.94 0.77 -4.81
CA LEU A 49 -15.53 1.01 -6.19
C LEU A 49 -16.09 0.01 -7.18
N HIS A 50 -16.66 -1.12 -6.74
CA HIS A 50 -17.28 -2.12 -7.61
C HIS A 50 -16.37 -2.55 -8.78
N GLY A 51 -15.08 -2.78 -8.49
CA GLY A 51 -14.06 -3.15 -9.48
C GLY A 51 -13.49 -1.99 -10.32
N ARG A 52 -13.94 -0.75 -10.11
CA ARG A 52 -13.37 0.44 -10.76
C ARG A 52 -12.08 0.88 -10.08
N THR A 53 -11.20 1.49 -10.86
CA THR A 53 -9.85 1.90 -10.40
C THR A 53 -9.55 3.38 -10.65
N ASP A 54 -10.60 4.16 -10.92
CA ASP A 54 -10.47 5.59 -11.18
C ASP A 54 -10.13 6.38 -9.91
N LYS A 55 -9.17 7.31 -10.02
CA LYS A 55 -8.70 8.15 -8.92
C LYS A 55 -9.79 9.05 -8.32
N GLN A 56 -10.69 9.60 -9.13
CA GLN A 56 -11.76 10.46 -8.62
C GLN A 56 -12.82 9.63 -7.89
N LEU A 57 -13.16 8.45 -8.41
CA LEU A 57 -14.03 7.51 -7.70
C LEU A 57 -13.42 7.07 -6.37
N PHE A 58 -12.11 6.77 -6.33
CA PHE A 58 -11.41 6.48 -5.08
C PHE A 58 -11.57 7.61 -4.06
N LYS A 59 -11.27 8.85 -4.46
CA LYS A 59 -11.38 10.03 -3.59
C LYS A 59 -12.80 10.28 -3.06
N ASN A 60 -13.80 10.02 -3.89
CA ASN A 60 -15.19 10.33 -3.54
C ASN A 60 -15.88 9.20 -2.75
N ASN A 61 -15.47 7.94 -2.96
CA ASN A 61 -16.22 6.79 -2.46
C ASN A 61 -15.50 6.00 -1.36
N VAL A 62 -14.16 6.02 -1.31
CA VAL A 62 -13.41 5.29 -0.28
C VAL A 62 -13.23 6.17 0.94
N PRO A 63 -13.74 5.77 2.12
CA PRO A 63 -13.67 6.61 3.32
C PRO A 63 -12.25 6.69 3.89
N ILE A 64 -11.95 7.80 4.57
CA ILE A 64 -10.81 7.89 5.48
C ILE A 64 -11.16 7.10 6.75
N VAL A 65 -10.33 6.13 7.12
CA VAL A 65 -10.62 5.16 8.19
C VAL A 65 -9.53 5.13 9.25
N THR A 66 -9.90 4.68 10.45
CA THR A 66 -9.01 4.36 11.56
C THR A 66 -8.72 2.85 11.62
N TYR A 67 -7.86 2.43 12.56
CA TYR A 67 -7.58 0.99 12.77
C TYR A 67 -8.85 0.21 13.14
N GLU A 68 -9.74 0.80 13.96
CA GLU A 68 -10.91 0.09 14.45
C GLU A 68 -11.94 -0.20 13.36
N ASP A 69 -12.00 0.64 12.33
CA ASP A 69 -12.86 0.42 11.15
C ASP A 69 -12.37 -0.77 10.31
N ILE A 70 -11.06 -1.02 10.29
CA ILE A 70 -10.44 -2.10 9.50
C ILE A 70 -10.17 -3.38 10.31
N LYS A 71 -10.14 -3.29 11.65
CA LYS A 71 -9.84 -4.40 12.56
C LYS A 71 -10.69 -5.65 12.30
N PRO A 72 -12.01 -5.56 12.02
CA PRO A 72 -12.82 -6.75 11.76
C PRO A 72 -12.34 -7.56 10.54
N TYR A 73 -11.81 -6.91 9.51
CA TYR A 73 -11.24 -7.59 8.35
C TYR A 73 -9.91 -8.27 8.68
N ILE A 74 -9.08 -7.59 9.48
CA ILE A 74 -7.80 -8.13 9.97
C ILE A 74 -8.03 -9.37 10.82
N ASP A 75 -8.98 -9.31 11.76
CA ASP A 75 -9.32 -10.45 12.64
C ASP A 75 -9.83 -11.66 11.82
N ARG A 76 -10.64 -11.43 10.78
CA ARG A 76 -11.09 -12.49 9.86
C ARG A 76 -9.92 -13.17 9.16
N ILE A 77 -8.98 -12.41 8.62
CA ILE A 77 -7.79 -12.97 7.96
C ILE A 77 -6.90 -13.71 8.97
N ALA A 78 -6.71 -13.14 10.17
CA ALA A 78 -5.95 -13.79 11.25
C ALA A 78 -6.58 -15.10 11.72
N ASN A 79 -7.91 -15.22 11.66
CA ASN A 79 -8.66 -16.45 11.95
C ASN A 79 -8.69 -17.46 10.77
N GLY A 80 -7.98 -17.18 9.68
CA GLY A 80 -7.78 -18.12 8.57
C GLY A 80 -8.60 -17.84 7.31
N GLU A 81 -9.35 -16.74 7.24
CA GLU A 81 -9.95 -16.33 5.97
C GLU A 81 -8.88 -15.82 4.98
N THR A 82 -9.22 -15.83 3.69
CA THR A 82 -8.28 -15.44 2.62
C THR A 82 -7.92 -13.95 2.69
N SER A 83 -6.71 -13.59 2.26
CA SER A 83 -6.26 -12.20 2.20
C SER A 83 -7.07 -11.31 1.26
N ASN A 84 -7.78 -11.89 0.28
CA ASN A 84 -8.65 -11.21 -0.70
C ASN A 84 -9.73 -10.31 -0.06
N ILE A 85 -9.92 -10.40 1.25
CA ILE A 85 -10.70 -9.44 2.02
C ILE A 85 -10.12 -8.01 1.88
N LEU A 86 -8.79 -7.84 2.01
CA LEU A 86 -8.09 -6.55 1.96
C LEU A 86 -7.05 -6.46 0.82
N LEU A 87 -6.37 -7.56 0.51
CA LEU A 87 -5.25 -7.62 -0.43
C LEU A 87 -5.44 -8.76 -1.41
N ALA A 88 -5.17 -8.54 -2.70
CA ALA A 88 -5.22 -9.60 -3.70
C ALA A 88 -4.11 -10.65 -3.50
N ASP A 89 -3.00 -10.26 -2.89
CA ASP A 89 -1.90 -11.17 -2.57
C ASP A 89 -2.00 -11.72 -1.15
N PRO A 90 -1.47 -12.93 -0.91
CA PRO A 90 -1.41 -13.51 0.43
C PRO A 90 -0.66 -12.62 1.42
N ILE A 91 -1.22 -12.47 2.62
CA ILE A 91 -0.52 -11.87 3.77
C ILE A 91 0.50 -12.87 4.27
N SER A 92 1.78 -12.47 4.28
CA SER A 92 2.89 -13.26 4.82
C SER A 92 3.04 -13.11 6.33
N GLU A 93 2.75 -11.94 6.88
CA GLU A 93 2.96 -11.61 8.29
C GLU A 93 2.05 -10.46 8.75
N PHE A 94 1.80 -10.39 10.06
CA PHE A 94 1.16 -9.25 10.71
C PHE A 94 2.20 -8.49 11.53
N ILE A 95 2.43 -7.22 11.18
CA ILE A 95 3.40 -6.36 11.87
C ILE A 95 2.69 -5.63 13.02
N GLN A 96 3.09 -5.92 14.25
CA GLN A 96 2.58 -5.22 15.43
C GLN A 96 3.25 -3.85 15.55
N ARG A 97 2.47 -2.76 15.52
CA ARG A 97 3.01 -1.44 15.86
C ARG A 97 3.40 -1.40 17.34
N TYR A 98 4.53 -0.77 17.64
CA TYR A 98 4.86 -0.39 19.01
C TYR A 98 3.88 0.69 19.49
N ALA A 99 2.85 0.30 20.22
CA ALA A 99 2.09 1.24 21.04
C ALA A 99 2.90 1.48 22.32
N ILE A 100 3.21 2.75 22.63
CA ILE A 100 3.70 3.09 23.97
C ILE A 100 2.61 2.64 24.94
N ARG A 101 2.91 1.64 25.77
CA ARG A 101 2.03 1.26 26.87
C ARG A 101 1.94 2.45 27.81
N SER A 102 0.86 3.21 27.73
CA SER A 102 0.41 4.01 28.86
C SER A 102 0.02 3.02 29.95
N GLY A 103 0.82 2.97 31.02
CA GLY A 103 0.52 2.23 32.24
C GLY A 103 -0.66 2.82 33.00
#